data_AF-A0A2N2Y2G4-F1
#
_entry.id   AF-A0A2N2Y2G4-F1
#
_cell.length_a   1.000
_cell.length_b   1.000
_cell.length_c   1.000
_cell.angle_alpha   90.00
_cell.angle_beta   90.00
_cell.angle_gamma   90.00
#
_symmetry.space_group_name_H-M   'P 1'
#
loop_
_entity.id
_entity.type
_entity.pdbx_description
1 polymer ?
#
loop_
_entity_poly.entity_id
_entity_poly.type
_entity_poly.pdbx_seq_one_letter_code
_entity_poly.pdbx_strand_id
1 'polypeptide(L)'
;MNLLKDEPYNLIALIVALASIFVSIALYRKSKKRIPKFQKRLDNEDDIGKFIEFIHLNEHKNRIFFMDISLDESQGKSFSEDFRIDFVLEKNENGFPLIGIQVVFNKDDQNEVLFDMRPTSFRIKGHFKITHFSGPQMGWFTYILRCVKRENI
;
A
#
# COMPACT_ATOMS: atom_id res chain seq x y z
N MET A 1 23.48 -42.64 45.19
CA MET A 1 23.49 -41.24 44.71
C MET A 1 24.06 -41.23 43.30
N ASN A 2 23.18 -41.23 42.29
CA ASN A 2 23.47 -40.95 40.88
C ASN A 2 22.12 -40.85 40.14
N LEU A 3 21.43 -39.73 40.34
CA LEU A 3 20.11 -39.43 39.74
C LEU A 3 20.20 -38.90 38.30
N LEU A 4 21.35 -39.04 37.63
CA LEU A 4 21.63 -38.42 36.32
C LEU A 4 21.89 -39.42 35.19
N LYS A 5 21.70 -40.72 35.39
CA LYS A 5 22.03 -41.74 34.37
C LYS A 5 20.88 -42.18 33.47
N ASP A 6 19.62 -41.87 33.79
CA ASP A 6 18.49 -42.57 33.14
C ASP A 6 17.65 -41.76 32.15
N GLU A 7 17.92 -40.47 31.91
CA GLU A 7 17.04 -39.68 31.02
C GLU A 7 17.75 -38.76 30.01
N PRO A 8 18.78 -39.23 29.27
CA PRO A 8 19.33 -38.44 28.16
C PRO A 8 18.26 -38.09 27.12
N TYR A 9 17.25 -38.95 26.97
CA TYR A 9 16.11 -38.76 26.08
C TYR A 9 15.22 -37.58 26.48
N ASN A 10 15.03 -37.32 27.78
CA ASN A 10 14.19 -36.20 28.25
C ASN A 10 14.93 -34.87 28.12
N LEU A 11 16.25 -34.86 28.34
CA LEU A 11 17.06 -33.67 28.10
C LEU A 11 17.11 -33.32 26.60
N ILE A 12 17.30 -34.32 25.73
CA ILE A 12 17.29 -34.13 24.27
C ILE A 12 15.90 -33.66 23.81
N ALA A 13 14.81 -34.27 24.30
CA ALA A 13 13.45 -33.86 23.97
C ALA A 13 13.16 -32.41 24.40
N LEU A 14 13.64 -32.00 25.58
CA LEU A 14 13.52 -30.63 26.07
C LEU A 14 14.29 -29.64 25.18
N ILE A 15 15.51 -29.97 24.77
CA ILE A 15 16.32 -29.15 23.87
C ILE A 15 15.65 -28.99 22.51
N VAL A 16 15.12 -30.09 21.94
CA VAL A 16 14.40 -30.06 20.66
C VAL A 16 13.13 -29.22 20.77
N ALA A 17 12.35 -29.35 21.85
CA ALA A 17 11.15 -28.55 22.08
C ALA A 17 11.47 -27.05 22.17
N LEU A 18 12.53 -26.68 22.91
CA LEU A 18 12.98 -25.29 23.02
C LEU A 18 13.46 -24.73 21.67
N ALA A 19 14.20 -25.53 20.90
CA ALA A 19 14.65 -25.14 19.56
C ALA A 19 13.45 -24.92 18.60
N SER A 20 12.46 -25.82 18.63
CA SER A 20 11.23 -25.67 17.84
C SER A 20 10.43 -24.42 18.24
N ILE A 21 10.30 -24.13 19.53
CA ILE A 21 9.64 -22.90 20.01
C ILE A 21 10.40 -21.66 19.52
N PHE A 22 11.74 -21.66 19.63
CA PHE A 22 12.57 -20.56 19.17
C PHE A 22 12.43 -20.33 17.66
N VAL A 23 12.46 -21.40 16.86
CA VAL A 23 12.26 -21.34 15.40
C VAL A 23 10.86 -20.84 15.07
N SER A 24 9.82 -21.34 15.74
CA SER A 24 8.44 -20.87 15.52
C SER A 24 8.27 -19.40 15.89
N ILE A 25 8.88 -18.91 16.98
CA ILE A 25 8.86 -17.50 17.35
C ILE A 25 9.65 -16.67 16.32
N ALA A 26 10.80 -17.14 15.86
CA ALA A 26 11.61 -16.46 14.85
C ALA A 26 10.89 -16.39 13.50
N LEU A 27 10.25 -17.48 13.08
CA LEU A 27 9.43 -17.55 11.88
C LEU A 27 8.19 -16.68 12.01
N TYR A 28 7.52 -16.67 13.16
CA TYR A 28 6.38 -15.79 13.44
C TYR A 28 6.77 -14.31 13.42
N ARG A 29 7.93 -13.96 14.00
CA ARG A 29 8.50 -12.60 13.95
C ARG A 29 8.85 -12.20 12.51
N LYS A 30 9.39 -13.12 11.70
CA LYS A 30 9.62 -12.91 10.27
C LYS A 30 8.31 -12.87 9.46
N SER A 31 7.27 -13.58 9.89
CA SER A 31 5.97 -13.66 9.20
C SER A 31 5.03 -12.51 9.52
N LYS A 32 5.37 -11.62 10.46
CA LYS A 32 4.78 -10.28 10.54
C LYS A 32 5.14 -9.52 9.26
N LYS A 33 4.47 -9.86 8.16
CA LYS A 33 4.52 -9.15 6.88
C LYS A 33 4.27 -7.69 7.20
N ARG A 34 5.33 -6.88 7.19
CA ARG A 34 5.20 -5.43 7.37
C ARG A 34 4.23 -4.94 6.30
N ILE A 35 3.25 -4.16 6.73
CA ILE A 35 2.32 -3.49 5.84
C ILE A 35 3.17 -2.63 4.89
N PRO A 36 3.11 -2.85 3.55
CA PRO A 36 3.81 -2.02 2.59
C PRO A 36 3.42 -0.56 2.80
N LYS A 37 4.38 0.35 2.74
CA LYS A 37 4.17 1.76 3.06
C LYS A 37 4.70 2.64 1.94
N PHE A 38 3.87 3.57 1.50
CA PHE A 38 4.26 4.66 0.61
C PHE A 38 4.02 6.00 1.33
N GLN A 39 5.06 6.83 1.40
CA GLN A 39 4.98 8.15 2.03
C GLN A 39 5.82 9.14 1.24
N LYS A 40 5.17 9.98 0.44
CA LYS A 40 5.82 10.99 -0.39
C LYS A 40 4.86 12.09 -0.81
N ARG A 41 5.42 13.26 -1.12
CA ARG A 41 4.74 14.30 -1.86
C ARG A 41 4.89 14.02 -3.35
N LEU A 42 3.82 14.19 -4.13
CA LEU A 42 3.74 13.81 -5.54
C LEU A 42 3.81 15.06 -6.44
N ASP A 43 4.96 15.76 -6.43
CA ASP A 43 5.13 17.06 -7.10
C ASP A 43 5.92 16.98 -8.42
N ASN A 44 6.40 15.80 -8.80
CA ASN A 44 7.19 15.58 -10.01
C ASN A 44 6.92 14.19 -10.59
N GLU A 45 7.32 13.98 -11.84
CA GLU A 45 7.08 12.73 -12.58
C GLU A 45 7.76 11.51 -11.95
N ASP A 46 8.94 11.65 -11.34
CA ASP A 46 9.66 10.54 -10.69
C ASP A 46 8.91 10.03 -9.45
N ASP A 47 8.39 10.93 -8.61
CA ASP A 47 7.59 10.57 -7.44
C ASP A 47 6.23 9.97 -7.83
N ILE A 48 5.64 10.46 -8.92
CA ILE A 48 4.43 9.86 -9.52
C ILE A 48 4.74 8.46 -10.06
N GLY A 49 5.87 8.27 -10.76
CA GLY A 49 6.32 6.97 -11.25
C GLY A 49 6.53 5.97 -10.12
N LYS A 50 7.16 6.39 -9.01
CA LYS A 50 7.32 5.56 -7.80
C LYS A 50 6.00 5.20 -7.14
N PHE A 51 5.04 6.12 -7.13
CA PHE A 51 3.69 5.85 -6.63
C PHE A 51 2.98 4.80 -7.48
N ILE A 52 3.07 4.93 -8.80
CA ILE A 52 2.53 4.01 -9.78
C ILE A 52 3.13 2.61 -9.60
N GLU A 53 4.46 2.51 -9.52
CA GLU A 53 5.17 1.26 -9.27
C GLU A 53 4.71 0.63 -7.95
N PHE A 54 4.57 1.43 -6.89
CA PHE A 54 4.09 0.97 -5.60
C PHE A 54 2.68 0.38 -5.68
N ILE A 55 1.74 1.05 -6.35
CA ILE A 55 0.37 0.54 -6.50
C ILE A 55 0.39 -0.79 -7.26
N HIS A 56 1.10 -0.86 -8.38
CA HIS A 56 1.18 -2.07 -9.20
C HIS A 56 1.82 -3.26 -8.45
N LEU A 57 2.91 -3.01 -7.71
CA LEU A 57 3.56 -4.04 -6.87
C LEU A 57 2.67 -4.62 -5.76
N ASN A 58 1.63 -3.89 -5.38
CA ASN A 58 0.68 -4.28 -4.34
C ASN A 58 -0.66 -4.80 -4.87
N GLU A 59 -0.96 -4.63 -6.17
CA GLU A 59 -2.17 -5.11 -6.85
C GLU A 59 -2.40 -6.61 -6.62
N HIS A 60 -1.43 -7.44 -7.00
CA HIS A 60 -1.59 -8.90 -7.01
C HIS A 60 -1.60 -9.56 -5.63
N LYS A 61 -1.38 -8.80 -4.54
CA LYS A 61 -1.16 -9.37 -3.22
C LYS A 61 -2.38 -9.32 -2.31
N ASN A 62 -3.48 -8.69 -2.75
CA ASN A 62 -4.69 -8.48 -1.93
C ASN A 62 -4.33 -7.85 -0.55
N ARG A 63 -3.19 -7.15 -0.49
CA ARG A 63 -2.57 -6.68 0.75
C ARG A 63 -3.12 -5.31 1.08
N ILE A 64 -3.40 -5.12 2.36
CA ILE A 64 -3.54 -3.80 2.93
C ILE A 64 -2.15 -3.15 2.86
N PHE A 65 -2.10 -1.92 2.37
CA PHE A 65 -0.91 -1.08 2.39
C PHE A 65 -1.22 0.27 3.03
N PHE A 66 -0.20 0.93 3.55
CA PHE A 66 -0.29 2.26 4.11
C PHE A 66 0.11 3.29 3.05
N MET A 67 -0.66 4.37 2.96
CA MET A 67 -0.42 5.49 2.06
C MET A 67 -0.47 6.79 2.86
N ASP A 68 0.54 7.64 2.71
CA ASP A 68 0.58 9.03 3.20
C ASP A 68 1.15 9.91 2.07
N ILE A 69 0.24 10.41 1.22
CA ILE A 69 0.60 11.20 0.05
C ILE A 69 0.08 12.63 0.15
N SER A 70 0.84 13.58 -0.37
CA SER A 70 0.41 14.96 -0.52
C SER A 70 0.63 15.47 -1.95
N LEU A 71 -0.26 16.36 -2.41
CA LEU A 71 -0.36 16.84 -3.78
C LEU A 71 -0.63 18.35 -3.76
N ASP A 72 0.09 19.15 -4.55
CA ASP A 72 -0.28 20.55 -4.77
C ASP A 72 -1.30 20.66 -5.91
N GLU A 73 -2.32 21.51 -5.75
CA GLU A 73 -3.34 21.77 -6.79
C GLU A 73 -2.76 22.43 -8.05
N SER A 74 -1.58 23.04 -7.96
CA SER A 74 -1.00 23.88 -9.01
C SER A 74 -0.46 23.10 -10.23
N GLN A 75 -0.38 21.77 -10.19
CA GLN A 75 0.24 20.96 -11.26
C GLN A 75 -0.75 20.13 -12.08
N GLY A 76 -1.73 20.77 -12.73
CA GLY A 76 -2.49 20.15 -13.83
C GLY A 76 -3.28 18.89 -13.48
N LYS A 77 -3.50 18.64 -12.19
CA LYS A 77 -4.27 17.51 -11.66
C LYS A 77 -5.69 17.99 -11.41
N SER A 78 -6.62 17.63 -12.30
CA SER A 78 -8.03 17.90 -12.10
C SER A 78 -8.56 16.94 -11.04
N PHE A 79 -8.75 17.43 -9.81
CA PHE A 79 -9.59 16.72 -8.85
C PHE A 79 -11.03 16.85 -9.34
N SER A 80 -11.61 15.78 -9.90
CA SER A 80 -13.06 15.77 -10.11
C SER A 80 -13.73 15.59 -8.76
N GLU A 81 -14.95 16.12 -8.61
CA GLU A 81 -15.82 16.01 -7.42
C GLU A 81 -16.12 14.56 -6.98
N ASP A 82 -15.60 13.56 -7.70
CA ASP A 82 -15.86 12.13 -7.58
C ASP A 82 -14.74 11.32 -6.90
N PHE A 83 -13.81 11.96 -6.17
CA PHE A 83 -12.72 11.26 -5.44
C PHE A 83 -11.80 10.46 -6.36
N ARG A 84 -11.36 11.12 -7.42
CA ARG A 84 -10.52 10.55 -8.47
C ARG A 84 -9.25 11.36 -8.61
N ILE A 85 -8.13 10.67 -8.76
CA ILE A 85 -6.82 11.27 -9.04
C ILE A 85 -6.28 10.65 -10.32
N ASP A 86 -6.07 11.49 -11.31
CA ASP A 86 -5.56 11.12 -12.62
C ASP A 86 -4.08 11.53 -12.72
N PHE A 87 -3.20 10.56 -12.99
CA PHE A 87 -1.78 10.76 -13.24
C PHE A 87 -1.46 10.41 -14.69
N VAL A 88 -1.01 11.37 -15.48
CA VAL A 88 -0.57 11.13 -16.87
C VAL A 88 0.94 11.15 -16.91
N LEU A 89 1.56 10.04 -17.28
CA LEU A 89 3.02 9.94 -17.44
C LEU A 89 3.45 10.32 -18.86
N GLU A 90 2.69 9.89 -19.86
CA GLU A 90 3.04 10.12 -21.25
C GLU A 90 1.81 10.48 -22.06
N LYS A 91 1.94 11.44 -22.98
CA LYS A 91 0.89 11.86 -23.92
C LYS A 91 1.37 11.69 -25.35
N ASN A 92 0.45 11.34 -26.25
CA ASN A 92 0.73 11.37 -27.68
C ASN A 92 0.68 12.81 -28.22
N GLU A 93 1.02 12.97 -29.51
CA GLU A 93 0.99 14.25 -30.24
C GLU A 93 -0.39 14.93 -30.22
N ASN A 94 -1.46 14.16 -30.04
CA ASN A 94 -2.84 14.64 -29.96
C ASN A 94 -3.30 14.95 -28.51
N GLY A 95 -2.39 14.89 -27.53
CA GLY A 95 -2.66 15.17 -26.12
C GLY A 95 -3.39 14.06 -25.36
N PHE A 96 -3.65 12.91 -25.99
CA PHE A 96 -4.22 11.74 -25.32
C PHE A 96 -3.15 11.02 -24.50
N PRO A 97 -3.51 10.49 -23.32
CA PRO A 97 -2.58 9.72 -22.51
C PRO A 97 -2.17 8.43 -23.25
N LEU A 98 -0.86 8.25 -23.43
CA LEU A 98 -0.27 6.98 -23.83
C LEU A 98 -0.15 6.05 -22.63
N ILE A 99 0.26 6.63 -21.49
CA ILE A 99 0.32 5.95 -20.20
C ILE A 99 -0.25 6.89 -19.13
N GLY A 100 -1.40 6.50 -18.59
CA GLY A 100 -2.04 7.18 -17.47
C GLY A 100 -2.47 6.18 -16.40
N ILE A 101 -2.44 6.61 -15.15
CA ILE A 101 -3.03 5.88 -14.03
C ILE A 101 -4.12 6.73 -13.40
N GLN A 102 -5.28 6.10 -13.25
CA GLN A 102 -6.42 6.64 -12.57
C GLN A 102 -6.57 5.91 -11.24
N VAL A 103 -6.56 6.67 -10.15
CA VAL A 103 -6.84 6.16 -8.81
C VAL A 103 -8.21 6.68 -8.39
N VAL A 104 -9.14 5.76 -8.19
CA VAL A 104 -10.50 6.05 -7.75
C VAL A 104 -10.66 5.57 -6.31
N PHE A 105 -11.13 6.43 -5.42
CA PHE A 105 -11.54 5.99 -4.08
C PHE A 105 -13.00 5.53 -4.13
N ASN A 106 -13.31 4.41 -3.47
CA ASN A 106 -14.66 3.86 -3.49
C ASN A 106 -15.69 4.90 -2.99
N LYS A 107 -16.81 5.05 -3.71
CA LYS A 107 -17.87 6.01 -3.40
C LYS A 107 -18.55 5.73 -2.04
N ASP A 108 -18.56 4.48 -1.60
CA ASP A 108 -19.08 4.12 -0.27
C ASP A 108 -18.16 4.59 0.87
N ASP A 109 -16.89 4.86 0.57
CA ASP A 109 -15.83 5.24 1.52
C ASP A 109 -15.48 6.73 1.43
N GLN A 110 -16.31 7.55 0.79
CA GLN A 110 -16.06 9.00 0.65
C GLN A 110 -15.88 9.70 1.99
N ASN A 111 -16.66 9.27 2.98
CA ASN A 111 -16.52 9.73 4.34
C ASN A 111 -15.27 9.18 5.02
N GLU A 112 -14.70 8.07 4.52
CA GLU A 112 -13.58 7.27 5.04
C GLU A 112 -12.18 7.70 4.66
N VAL A 113 -12.05 8.51 3.62
CA VAL A 113 -10.78 9.08 3.24
C VAL A 113 -10.73 10.49 3.83
N LEU A 114 -9.73 10.76 4.68
CA LEU A 114 -9.52 12.12 5.19
C LEU A 114 -8.89 12.94 4.06
N PHE A 115 -9.58 14.00 3.68
CA PHE A 115 -9.13 15.00 2.73
C PHE A 115 -8.82 16.28 3.51
N ASP A 116 -7.54 16.55 3.76
CA ASP A 116 -7.13 17.87 4.22
C ASP A 116 -6.97 18.75 2.97
N MET A 117 -8.05 19.43 2.60
CA MET A 117 -8.04 20.47 1.56
C MET A 117 -7.51 21.75 2.20
N ARG A 118 -6.19 21.92 2.24
CA ARG A 118 -5.60 23.23 2.49
C ARG A 118 -5.68 24.04 1.19
N PRO A 119 -5.75 25.39 1.23
CA PRO A 119 -5.92 26.24 0.05
C PRO A 119 -4.87 26.08 -1.07
N THR A 120 -3.85 25.25 -0.86
CA THR A 120 -2.74 25.02 -1.79
C THR A 120 -2.32 23.56 -1.90
N SER A 121 -2.82 22.66 -1.05
CA SER A 121 -2.32 21.28 -0.97
C SER A 121 -3.35 20.30 -0.43
N PHE A 122 -3.38 19.12 -1.03
CA PHE A 122 -4.21 17.98 -0.70
C PHE A 122 -3.37 16.88 -0.05
N ARG A 123 -3.92 16.17 0.95
CA ARG A 123 -3.24 15.04 1.61
C ARG A 123 -4.18 13.86 1.85
N ILE A 124 -3.71 12.65 1.55
CA ILE A 124 -4.37 11.37 1.88
C ILE A 124 -3.46 10.58 2.81
N LYS A 125 -4.00 10.12 3.94
CA LYS A 125 -3.28 9.30 4.91
C LYS A 125 -4.14 8.17 5.47
N GLY A 126 -3.68 6.92 5.37
CA GLY A 126 -4.42 5.77 5.89
C GLY A 126 -3.96 4.43 5.34
N HIS A 127 -4.70 3.39 5.69
CA HIS A 127 -4.53 2.04 5.19
C HIS A 127 -5.56 1.76 4.10
N PHE A 128 -5.09 1.27 2.97
CA PHE A 128 -5.88 1.07 1.76
C PHE A 128 -5.72 -0.35 1.23
N LYS A 129 -6.70 -0.76 0.45
CA LYS A 129 -6.70 -2.01 -0.30
C LYS A 129 -7.19 -1.74 -1.72
N ILE A 130 -6.52 -2.32 -2.72
CA ILE A 130 -7.02 -2.36 -4.10
C ILE A 130 -8.18 -3.36 -4.15
N THR A 131 -9.37 -2.89 -4.49
CA THR A 131 -10.58 -3.74 -4.66
C THR A 131 -10.81 -4.13 -6.10
N HIS A 132 -10.40 -3.28 -7.03
CA HIS A 132 -10.56 -3.53 -8.44
C HIS A 132 -9.42 -2.89 -9.24
N PHE A 133 -9.06 -3.54 -10.34
CA PHE A 133 -8.11 -3.06 -11.32
C PHE A 133 -8.68 -3.33 -12.72
N SER A 134 -8.58 -2.34 -13.60
CA SER A 134 -8.98 -2.46 -14.99
C SER A 134 -8.02 -1.68 -15.91
N GLY A 135 -7.90 -2.11 -17.16
CA GLY A 135 -7.07 -1.47 -18.18
C GLY A 135 -6.07 -2.41 -18.87
N PRO A 136 -5.30 -1.91 -19.85
CA PRO A 136 -5.33 -0.52 -20.32
C PRO A 136 -6.56 -0.22 -21.20
N GLN A 137 -7.26 0.88 -20.92
CA GLN A 137 -8.37 1.39 -21.74
C GLN A 137 -8.02 2.82 -22.18
N MET A 138 -7.86 3.05 -23.50
CA MET A 138 -7.44 4.35 -24.05
C MET A 138 -6.19 4.93 -23.35
N GLY A 139 -5.21 4.08 -23.03
CA GLY A 139 -3.98 4.47 -22.33
C GLY A 139 -4.10 4.57 -20.81
N TRP A 140 -5.27 4.31 -20.21
CA TRP A 140 -5.49 4.36 -18.77
C TRP A 140 -5.47 3.00 -18.10
N PHE A 141 -4.77 2.92 -16.97
CA PHE A 141 -4.91 1.88 -15.96
C PHE A 141 -5.70 2.45 -14.78
N THR A 142 -6.81 1.81 -14.42
CA THR A 142 -7.69 2.28 -13.35
C THR A 142 -7.60 1.36 -12.15
N TYR A 143 -7.27 1.94 -10.99
CA TYR A 143 -7.24 1.26 -9.70
C TYR A 143 -8.33 1.82 -8.80
N ILE A 144 -9.17 0.94 -8.26
CA ILE A 144 -10.16 1.30 -7.25
C ILE A 144 -9.60 0.94 -5.88
N LEU A 145 -9.46 1.95 -5.02
CA LEU A 145 -8.96 1.84 -3.66
C LEU A 145 -10.10 1.95 -2.66
N ARG A 146 -10.10 1.04 -1.69
CA ARG A 146 -10.95 1.04 -0.51
C ARG A 146 -10.15 1.44 0.72
N CYS A 147 -10.68 2.35 1.54
CA CYS A 147 -10.09 2.66 2.83
C CYS A 147 -10.41 1.52 3.80
N VAL A 148 -9.40 1.04 4.54
CA VAL A 148 -9.56 -0.04 5.52
C VAL A 148 -9.40 0.48 6.94
N LYS A 149 -8.52 1.47 7.13
CA LYS A 149 -8.31 2.12 8.42
C LYS A 149 -7.74 3.51 8.22
N ARG A 150 -8.38 4.51 8.81
CA ARG A 150 -7.85 5.88 8.87
C ARG A 150 -6.75 6.01 9.91
N GLU A 151 -5.82 6.91 9.64
CA GLU A 151 -4.92 7.46 10.65
C GLU A 151 -5.20 8.96 10.75
N ASN A 152 -5.16 9.52 11.97
CA ASN A 152 -5.34 10.95 12.15
C ASN A 152 -4.23 11.71 11.40
N ILE A 153 -4.63 12.78 10.70
CA ILE A 153 -3.75 13.67 9.93
C ILE A 153 -3.22 14.78 10.82
#